data_AF-A0A7C7DGR5-F1
#
_entry.id   AF-A0A7C7DGR5-F1
#
_cell.length_a   1.000
_cell.length_b   1.000
_cell.length_c   1.000
_cell.angle_alpha   90.00
_cell.angle_beta   90.00
_cell.angle_gamma   90.00
#
_symmetry.space_group_name_H-M   'P 1'
#
loop_
_entity.id
_entity.type
_entity.pdbx_description
1 polymer ?
#
loop_
_entity_poly.entity_id
_entity_poly.type
_entity_poly.pdbx_seq_one_letter_code
_entity_poly.pdbx_strand_id
1 'polypeptide(L)'
;MEKVFVAGRRLKIGDDLRFPGDPVPEVALFTERQKRVLLNTGHVILKGLDELNPDQHEKLSQYLEKMQPKHVGGGVYELPTGRRVKGKEKAFKAMEAFGFFLGEVEPEAKKEPAQEEEDDDKVGEP
;
A
#
# COMPACT_ATOMS: atom_id res chain seq x y z
N MET A 1 -17.13 8.19 2.69
CA MET A 1 -17.19 6.78 3.17
C MET A 1 -16.14 6.01 2.39
N GLU A 2 -15.01 5.75 3.03
CA GLU A 2 -13.95 4.95 2.44
C GLU A 2 -14.45 3.50 2.30
N LYS A 3 -14.27 2.93 1.12
CA LYS A 3 -14.74 1.57 0.82
C LYS A 3 -13.56 0.70 0.45
N VAL A 4 -13.51 -0.48 1.05
CA VAL A 4 -12.45 -1.45 0.83
C VAL A 4 -13.04 -2.68 0.16
N PHE A 5 -12.28 -3.24 -0.77
CA PHE A 5 -12.59 -4.50 -1.40
C PHE A 5 -12.19 -5.63 -0.47
N VAL A 6 -13.11 -6.54 -0.20
CA VAL A 6 -12.91 -7.73 0.63
C VAL A 6 -13.19 -8.96 -0.21
N ALA A 7 -12.41 -10.02 -0.04
CA ALA A 7 -12.64 -11.28 -0.72
C ALA A 7 -13.99 -11.88 -0.27
N GLY A 8 -14.92 -12.06 -1.20
CA GLY A 8 -16.18 -12.77 -0.93
C GLY A 8 -16.03 -14.29 -0.99
N ARG A 9 -14.98 -14.76 -1.67
CA ARG A 9 -14.65 -16.18 -1.85
C ARG A 9 -13.14 -16.36 -1.80
N ARG A 10 -12.70 -17.62 -1.78
CA ARG A 10 -11.28 -17.95 -1.96
C ARG A 10 -10.81 -17.43 -3.32
N LEU A 11 -9.83 -16.53 -3.30
CA LEU A 11 -9.36 -15.82 -4.47
C LEU A 11 -7.84 -15.94 -4.55
N LYS A 12 -7.29 -16.15 -5.75
CA LYS A 12 -5.84 -16.09 -5.98
C LYS A 12 -5.52 -14.79 -6.71
N ILE A 13 -4.62 -13.99 -6.17
CA ILE A 13 -4.11 -12.76 -6.79
C ILE A 13 -2.60 -12.85 -6.85
N GLY A 14 -2.03 -12.88 -8.05
CA GLY A 14 -0.62 -13.17 -8.22
C GLY A 14 -0.29 -14.53 -7.60
N ASP A 15 0.67 -14.54 -6.67
CA ASP A 15 1.08 -15.73 -5.92
C ASP A 15 0.33 -15.89 -4.59
N ASP A 16 -0.38 -14.86 -4.14
CA ASP A 16 -1.07 -14.85 -2.86
C ASP A 16 -2.48 -15.45 -2.95
N LEU A 17 -2.82 -16.23 -1.92
CA LEU A 17 -4.13 -16.84 -1.72
C LEU A 17 -4.88 -16.06 -0.65
N ARG A 18 -6.05 -15.53 -1.02
CA ARG A 18 -6.95 -14.78 -0.13
C ARG A 18 -8.12 -15.64 0.29
N PHE A 19 -8.44 -15.59 1.58
CA PHE A 19 -9.60 -16.26 2.14
C PHE A 19 -10.79 -15.31 2.19
N PRO A 20 -12.03 -15.83 2.24
CA PRO A 20 -13.22 -15.00 2.41
C PRO A 20 -13.08 -14.11 3.64
N GLY A 21 -13.31 -12.80 3.48
CA GLY A 21 -13.12 -11.80 4.53
C GLY A 21 -11.75 -11.11 4.52
N ASP A 22 -10.76 -11.59 3.77
CA ASP A 22 -9.47 -10.87 3.69
C ASP A 22 -9.59 -9.58 2.87
N PRO A 23 -8.92 -8.49 3.27
CA PRO A 23 -8.89 -7.24 2.51
C PRO A 23 -8.06 -7.41 1.24
N VAL A 24 -8.55 -6.87 0.13
CA VAL A 24 -8.00 -7.00 -1.22
C VAL A 24 -7.88 -5.63 -1.90
N PRO A 25 -6.99 -4.75 -1.42
CA PRO A 25 -6.84 -3.40 -1.98
C PRO A 25 -6.32 -3.40 -3.42
N GLU A 26 -5.70 -4.48 -3.90
CA GLU A 26 -5.15 -4.61 -5.25
C GLU A 26 -6.22 -4.50 -6.34
N VAL A 27 -7.47 -4.83 -6.02
CA VAL A 27 -8.60 -4.69 -6.94
C VAL A 27 -8.79 -3.23 -7.36
N ALA A 28 -8.35 -2.26 -6.55
CA ALA A 28 -8.32 -0.85 -6.94
C ALA A 28 -7.46 -0.61 -8.19
N LEU A 29 -6.37 -1.35 -8.38
CA LEU A 29 -5.49 -1.21 -9.55
C LEU A 29 -6.04 -1.87 -10.83
N PHE A 30 -7.10 -2.69 -10.71
CA PHE A 30 -7.64 -3.41 -11.84
C PHE A 30 -8.43 -2.48 -12.78
N THR A 31 -8.57 -2.91 -14.04
CA THR A 31 -9.43 -2.21 -14.99
C THR A 31 -10.89 -2.23 -14.52
N GLU A 32 -11.69 -1.23 -14.91
CA GLU A 32 -13.12 -1.17 -14.55
C GLU A 32 -13.89 -2.44 -14.95
N ARG A 33 -13.54 -3.00 -16.12
CA ARG A 33 -14.13 -4.25 -16.59
C ARG A 33 -13.86 -5.40 -15.63
N GLN A 34 -12.63 -5.56 -15.17
CA GLN A 34 -12.25 -6.60 -14.21
C GLN A 34 -12.93 -6.38 -12.85
N LYS A 35 -12.94 -5.14 -12.34
CA LYS A 35 -13.65 -4.77 -11.10
C LYS A 35 -15.12 -5.18 -11.17
N ARG A 36 -15.82 -4.80 -12.25
CA ARG A 36 -17.24 -5.12 -12.45
C ARG A 36 -17.49 -6.63 -12.48
N VAL A 37 -16.63 -7.40 -13.15
CA VAL A 37 -16.74 -8.86 -13.18
C VAL A 37 -16.59 -9.45 -11.77
N LEU A 38 -15.58 -9.03 -11.02
CA LEU A 38 -15.33 -9.53 -9.66
C LEU A 38 -16.47 -9.20 -8.69
N LEU A 39 -17.02 -8.00 -8.79
CA LEU A 39 -18.18 -7.56 -8.01
C LEU A 39 -19.44 -8.36 -8.38
N ASN A 40 -19.76 -8.48 -9.67
CA ASN A 40 -20.97 -9.18 -10.13
C ASN A 40 -20.95 -10.67 -9.81
N THR A 41 -19.77 -11.28 -9.79
CA THR A 41 -19.60 -12.71 -9.49
C THR A 41 -19.46 -13.01 -7.99
N GLY A 42 -19.44 -11.97 -7.14
CA GLY A 42 -19.28 -12.12 -5.69
C GLY A 42 -17.91 -12.62 -5.25
N HIS A 43 -16.90 -12.55 -6.13
CA HIS A 43 -15.51 -12.85 -5.76
C HIS A 43 -14.96 -11.77 -4.84
N VAL A 44 -15.43 -10.53 -5.01
CA VAL A 44 -15.04 -9.37 -4.23
C VAL A 44 -16.30 -8.63 -3.79
N ILE A 45 -16.31 -8.15 -2.55
CA ILE A 45 -17.39 -7.40 -1.92
C ILE A 45 -16.84 -6.03 -1.54
N LEU A 46 -17.60 -4.97 -1.82
CA LEU A 46 -17.31 -3.63 -1.31
C LEU A 46 -17.89 -3.52 0.09
N LYS A 47 -17.02 -3.33 1.09
CA LYS A 47 -17.39 -3.05 2.47
C LYS A 47 -16.94 -1.66 2.89
N GLY A 48 -17.66 -1.06 3.84
CA GLY A 48 -17.21 0.16 4.51
C GLY A 48 -15.99 -0.14 5.37
N LEU A 49 -15.10 0.85 5.53
CA LEU A 49 -13.92 0.70 6.38
C LEU A 49 -14.28 0.39 7.84
N ASP A 50 -15.41 0.93 8.30
CA ASP A 50 -15.94 0.72 9.66
C ASP A 50 -16.49 -0.70 9.91
N GLU A 51 -16.72 -1.48 8.85
CA GLU A 51 -17.26 -2.85 8.93
C GLU A 51 -16.17 -3.93 8.99
N LEU A 52 -14.89 -3.53 9.01
CA LEU A 52 -13.78 -4.47 9.06
C LEU A 52 -13.46 -4.89 10.49
N ASN A 53 -13.10 -6.15 10.65
CA ASN A 53 -12.56 -6.67 11.90
C ASN A 53 -11.15 -6.09 12.16
N PRO A 54 -10.69 -6.04 13.42
CA PRO A 54 -9.34 -5.57 13.75
C PRO A 54 -8.24 -6.33 12.98
N ASP A 55 -8.35 -7.65 12.86
CA ASP A 55 -7.42 -8.46 12.05
C ASP A 55 -7.40 -8.06 10.58
N GLN A 56 -8.56 -7.64 10.04
CA GLN A 56 -8.66 -7.19 8.66
C GLN A 56 -8.07 -5.79 8.49
N HIS A 57 -8.21 -4.91 9.50
CA HIS A 57 -7.53 -3.62 9.52
C HIS A 57 -6.01 -3.76 9.52
N GLU A 58 -5.48 -4.67 10.35
CA GLU A 58 -4.04 -4.91 10.42
C GLU A 58 -3.49 -5.49 9.10
N LYS A 59 -4.21 -6.45 8.51
CA LYS A 59 -3.83 -6.94 7.18
C LYS A 59 -3.90 -5.83 6.14
N LEU A 60 -4.96 -5.01 6.17
CA LEU A 60 -5.14 -3.92 5.23
C LEU A 60 -3.97 -2.92 5.33
N SER A 61 -3.58 -2.48 6.54
CA SER A 61 -2.46 -1.55 6.71
C SER A 61 -1.16 -2.11 6.15
N GLN A 62 -0.85 -3.38 6.41
CA GLN A 62 0.32 -4.07 5.83
C GLN A 62 0.28 -4.11 4.29
N TYR A 63 -0.90 -4.27 3.68
CA TYR A 63 -1.03 -4.22 2.23
C TYR A 63 -0.88 -2.80 1.69
N LEU A 64 -1.45 -1.79 2.36
CA LEU A 64 -1.33 -0.41 1.94
C LEU A 64 0.13 0.07 1.97
N GLU A 65 0.92 -0.35 2.97
CA GLU A 65 2.37 -0.10 3.02
C GLU A 65 3.10 -0.72 1.83
N LYS A 66 2.79 -1.98 1.48
CA LYS A 66 3.40 -2.65 0.31
C LYS A 66 3.04 -2.01 -1.03
N MET A 67 1.90 -1.33 -1.09
CA MET A 67 1.39 -0.65 -2.28
C MET A 67 1.90 0.78 -2.42
N GLN A 68 2.75 1.28 -1.51
CA GLN A 68 3.36 2.59 -1.69
C GLN A 68 4.41 2.61 -2.82
N PRO A 69 4.62 3.75 -3.50
CA PRO A 69 5.67 3.89 -4.51
C PRO A 69 7.05 3.63 -3.91
N LYS A 70 7.84 2.73 -4.51
CA LYS A 70 9.19 2.40 -4.07
C LYS A 70 10.21 3.35 -4.71
N HIS A 71 11.07 3.98 -3.92
CA HIS A 71 12.16 4.79 -4.45
C HIS A 71 13.27 3.87 -5.01
N VAL A 72 13.58 4.02 -6.31
CA VAL A 72 14.58 3.20 -7.02
C VAL A 72 15.90 3.95 -7.30
N GLY A 73 15.97 5.25 -6.96
CA GLY A 73 17.17 6.08 -7.12
C GLY A 73 17.03 7.16 -8.21
N GLY A 74 17.89 8.19 -8.14
CA GLY A 74 17.88 9.30 -9.11
C GLY A 74 16.59 10.14 -9.11
N GLY A 75 15.83 10.11 -8.02
CA GLY A 75 14.51 10.75 -7.93
C GLY A 75 13.40 10.01 -8.70
N VAL A 76 13.61 8.74 -9.04
CA VAL A 76 12.63 7.88 -9.71
C VAL A 76 11.97 6.95 -8.69
N TYR A 77 10.65 6.82 -8.84
CA TYR A 77 9.79 5.98 -8.01
C TYR A 77 9.11 4.93 -8.89
N GLU A 78 9.03 3.70 -8.40
CA GLU A 78 8.34 2.59 -9.04
C GLU A 78 6.98 2.36 -8.37
N LEU A 79 5.92 2.43 -9.17
CA LEU A 79 4.55 2.18 -8.74
C LEU A 79 4.30 0.67 -8.59
N PRO A 80 3.28 0.23 -7.83
CA PRO A 80 2.91 -1.18 -7.71
C PRO A 80 2.49 -1.82 -9.04
N THR A 81 2.14 -0.99 -10.02
CA THR A 81 1.85 -1.41 -11.40
C THR A 81 3.10 -1.71 -12.22
N GLY A 82 4.30 -1.52 -11.66
CA GLY A 82 5.60 -1.62 -12.36
C GLY A 82 5.97 -0.38 -13.17
N ARG A 83 5.14 0.67 -13.17
CA ARG A 83 5.43 1.93 -13.88
C ARG A 83 6.41 2.79 -13.09
N ARG A 84 7.38 3.41 -13.79
CA ARG A 84 8.34 4.33 -13.19
C ARG A 84 7.91 5.78 -13.40
N VAL A 85 7.94 6.57 -12.33
CA VAL A 85 7.58 7.98 -12.30
C VAL A 85 8.71 8.78 -11.66
N LYS A 86 9.12 9.87 -12.31
CA LYS A 86 10.13 10.78 -11.76
C LYS A 86 9.47 11.82 -10.85
N GLY A 87 9.96 11.92 -9.61
CA GLY A 87 9.48 12.84 -8.59
C GLY A 87 8.47 12.19 -7.64
N LYS A 88 8.68 12.40 -6.34
CA LYS A 88 7.87 11.85 -5.24
C LYS A 88 6.40 12.21 -5.42
N GLU A 89 6.09 13.51 -5.50
CA GLU A 89 4.72 14.03 -5.61
C GLU A 89 3.96 13.44 -6.80
N LYS A 90 4.63 13.28 -7.95
CA LYS A 90 4.01 12.69 -9.14
C LYS A 90 3.69 11.22 -8.96
N ALA A 91 4.53 10.48 -8.22
CA ALA A 91 4.28 9.07 -7.93
C ALA A 91 3.09 8.90 -6.97
N PHE A 92 3.01 9.72 -5.92
CA PHE A 92 1.86 9.72 -5.00
C PHE A 92 0.56 10.15 -5.70
N LYS A 93 0.60 11.21 -6.51
CA LYS A 93 -0.56 11.63 -7.30
C LYS A 93 -1.01 10.57 -8.31
N ALA A 94 -0.05 9.84 -8.90
CA ALA A 94 -0.37 8.73 -9.78
C ALA A 94 -1.07 7.60 -9.02
N MET A 95 -0.67 7.31 -7.77
CA MET A 95 -1.35 6.36 -6.89
C MET A 95 -2.80 6.76 -6.58
N GLU A 96 -3.05 8.03 -6.25
CA GLU A 96 -4.41 8.55 -6.02
C GLU A 96 -5.32 8.32 -7.24
N ALA A 97 -4.79 8.53 -8.45
CA ALA A 97 -5.51 8.32 -9.70
C ALA A 97 -5.93 6.85 -9.95
N PHE A 98 -5.26 5.88 -9.32
CA PHE A 98 -5.67 4.47 -9.37
C PHE A 98 -6.83 4.13 -8.42
N GLY A 99 -7.42 5.13 -7.75
CA GLY A 99 -8.52 4.91 -6.81
C GLY A 99 -8.06 4.37 -5.47
N PHE A 100 -6.75 4.49 -5.16
CA PHE A 100 -6.28 4.50 -3.79
C PHE A 100 -6.68 5.85 -3.17
N PHE A 101 -7.96 5.94 -2.78
CA PHE A 101 -8.36 6.88 -1.73
C PHE A 101 -7.98 6.24 -0.40
N LEU A 102 -6.68 6.27 -0.10
CA LEU A 102 -6.24 6.41 1.28
C LEU A 102 -6.54 7.86 1.59
N GLY A 103 -7.64 8.17 2.29
CA GLY A 103 -7.76 9.46 2.95
C GLY A 103 -6.45 9.73 3.68
N GLU A 104 -5.93 10.95 3.50
CA GLU A 104 -4.69 11.47 4.06
C GLU A 104 -4.12 10.60 5.18
N VAL A 105 -3.32 9.60 4.81
CA VAL A 105 -2.26 9.18 5.70
C VAL A 105 -1.24 10.28 5.49
N GLU A 106 -1.43 11.38 6.21
CA GLU A 106 -0.33 12.25 6.57
C GLU A 106 0.80 11.29 6.94
N PRO A 107 1.96 11.35 6.26
CA PRO A 107 3.08 10.57 6.70
C PRO A 107 3.37 11.08 8.11
N GLU A 108 2.96 10.33 9.14
CA GLU A 108 3.58 10.46 10.45
C GLU A 108 5.06 10.35 10.15
N ALA A 109 5.74 11.48 10.32
CA ALA A 109 7.15 11.58 10.15
C ALA A 109 7.73 10.54 11.10
N LYS A 110 8.13 9.38 10.54
CA LYS A 110 9.06 8.47 11.19
C LYS A 110 10.28 9.32 11.49
N LYS A 111 10.34 9.89 12.70
CA LYS A 111 11.58 10.24 13.35
C LYS A 111 12.33 8.92 13.45
N GLU A 112 13.22 8.72 12.50
CA GLU A 112 14.29 7.75 12.65
C GLU A 112 14.94 8.00 14.02
N PRO A 113 15.00 7.01 14.93
CA PRO A 113 16.00 7.05 15.96
C PRO A 113 17.34 6.80 15.24
N ALA A 114 18.08 7.87 14.98
CA ALA A 114 19.49 7.75 14.64
C ALA A 114 20.20 7.15 15.86
N GLN A 115 20.52 5.86 15.77
CA GLN A 115 21.57 5.22 16.54
C GLN A 115 22.64 4.71 15.57
N GLU A 116 23.84 4.57 16.12
CA GLU A 116 25.12 4.12 15.52
C GLU A 116 25.94 5.27 14.92
N GLU A 117 27.21 5.48 15.28
CA GLU A 117 28.17 4.63 15.99
C GLU A 117 29.38 5.47 16.46
N GLU A 118 30.17 4.86 17.33
CA GLU A 118 31.42 5.31 17.94
C GLU A 118 32.48 5.78 16.93
N ASP A 119 33.19 6.86 17.26
CA ASP A 119 34.56 7.09 16.81
C ASP A 119 35.43 7.25 18.05
N ASP A 120 36.10 6.16 18.40
CA ASP A 120 37.18 6.09 19.37
C ASP A 120 38.52 6.48 18.71
N ASP A 121 39.40 7.06 19.53
CA ASP A 121 40.84 7.25 19.33
C ASP A 121 41.41 8.22 18.25
N LYS A 122 41.93 9.37 18.71
CA LYS A 122 43.38 9.67 18.65
C LYS A 122 43.83 10.95 19.39
N VAL A 123 44.55 10.74 20.49
CA VAL A 123 45.87 11.29 20.88
C VAL A 123 46.24 12.73 20.47
N GLY A 124 46.57 13.57 21.46
CA GLY A 124 47.62 14.59 21.34
C GLY A 124 47.43 15.86 22.19
N GLU A 125 48.06 15.90 23.36
CA GLU A 125 48.40 17.14 24.09
C GLU A 125 49.21 18.11 23.21
N PRO A 126 49.23 19.40 23.58
CA PRO A 126 50.49 19.95 24.08
C PRO A 126 50.39 20.71 25.41
#